data_AF-C6FAG2-F1
#
_entry.id   AF-C6FAG2-F1
#
_cell.length_a   1.000
_cell.length_b   1.000
_cell.length_c   1.000
_cell.angle_alpha   90.00
_cell.angle_beta   90.00
_cell.angle_gamma   90.00
#
_symmetry.space_group_name_H-M   'P 1'
#
loop_
_entity.id
_entity.type
_entity.pdbx_description
1 polymer ?
#
loop_
_entity_poly.entity_id
_entity_poly.type
_entity_poly.pdbx_seq_one_letter_code
_entity_poly.pdbx_strand_id
1 'polypeptide(L)'
;LGRPSRRLGRRIYVFDQIHGWDLKPVRFSLSTSDGQHAIRECYLEEPADVEGNSIVSYARENWTDYYVGEFEVKNENKVTEVKFSMTQIDCTHSKGGLCLDVVSIVPSKLRKETMKDL
;
A
#
# COMPACT_ATOMS: atom_id res chain seq x y z
N LEU A 1 -3.64 15.97 -4.40
CA LEU A 1 -2.88 16.68 -3.35
C LEU A 1 -1.51 17.02 -3.94
N GLY A 2 -1.30 18.30 -4.28
CA GLY A 2 -0.12 18.82 -4.98
C GLY A 2 -0.40 20.27 -5.39
N ARG A 3 0.57 21.18 -5.25
CA ARG A 3 0.36 22.58 -5.62
C ARG A 3 0.35 22.69 -7.14
N PRO A 4 -0.75 23.12 -7.78
CA PRO A 4 -0.75 23.31 -9.22
C PRO A 4 0.20 24.45 -9.57
N SER A 5 1.09 24.22 -10.54
CA SER A 5 2.01 25.21 -11.08
C SER A 5 2.07 25.09 -12.60
N ARG A 6 2.73 26.04 -13.26
CA ARG A 6 2.94 26.04 -14.72
C ARG A 6 4.43 26.14 -15.02
N ARG A 7 4.95 25.26 -15.87
CA ARG A 7 6.30 25.32 -16.42
C ARG A 7 6.21 25.20 -17.93
N LEU A 8 6.72 26.20 -18.66
CA LEU A 8 6.66 26.25 -20.13
C LEU A 8 5.25 26.02 -20.70
N GLY A 9 4.24 26.61 -20.06
CA GLY A 9 2.83 26.46 -20.47
C GLY A 9 2.16 25.14 -20.11
N ARG A 10 2.91 24.12 -19.64
CA ARG A 10 2.34 22.84 -19.16
C ARG A 10 1.95 22.95 -17.70
N ARG A 11 0.78 22.41 -17.34
CA ARG A 11 0.37 22.25 -15.95
C ARG A 11 1.24 21.17 -15.31
N ILE A 12 1.85 21.51 -14.19
CA ILE A 12 2.63 20.59 -13.36
C ILE A 12 2.06 20.61 -11.94
N TYR A 13 2.30 19.54 -11.19
CA TYR A 13 1.95 19.46 -9.77
C TYR A 13 3.26 19.39 -8.98
N VAL A 14 3.44 20.32 -8.06
CA VAL A 14 4.62 20.36 -7.18
C VAL A 14 4.27 19.66 -5.87
N PHE A 15 5.15 18.75 -5.44
CA PHE A 15 4.95 17.86 -4.29
C PHE A 15 6.04 18.00 -3.21
N ASP A 16 6.83 19.06 -3.26
CA ASP A 16 7.93 19.37 -2.34
C ASP A 16 7.55 19.29 -0.84
N GLN A 17 6.30 19.59 -0.50
CA GLN A 17 5.78 19.54 0.87
C GLN A 17 4.85 18.35 1.14
N ILE A 18 4.73 17.42 0.19
CA ILE A 18 3.86 16.25 0.28
C ILE A 18 4.75 15.01 0.32
N HIS A 19 4.89 14.44 1.52
CA HIS A 19 5.75 13.31 1.84
C HIS A 19 5.19 12.58 3.07
N GLY A 20 5.64 11.36 3.36
CA GLY A 20 5.27 10.70 4.61
C GLY A 20 4.80 9.24 4.52
N TRP A 21 4.67 8.68 3.32
CA TRP A 21 4.48 7.23 3.17
C TRP A 21 5.80 6.45 3.27
N ASP A 22 6.92 7.15 3.15
CA ASP A 22 8.31 6.72 3.29
C ASP A 22 8.87 6.89 4.72
N LEU A 23 8.21 7.69 5.58
CA LEU A 23 8.73 8.03 6.91
C LEU A 23 8.45 6.99 8.00
N LYS A 24 7.30 6.32 7.93
CA LYS A 24 6.92 5.25 8.86
C LYS A 24 6.28 4.11 8.08
N PRO A 25 6.48 2.86 8.49
CA PRO A 25 5.83 1.76 7.81
C PRO A 25 4.31 1.81 8.03
N VAL A 26 3.58 1.42 6.99
CA VAL A 26 2.16 1.11 7.09
C VAL A 26 2.00 -0.29 7.65
N ARG A 27 1.16 -0.42 8.67
CA ARG A 27 0.77 -1.71 9.26
C ARG A 27 -0.49 -2.22 8.60
N PHE A 28 -0.34 -3.30 7.85
CA PHE A 28 -1.42 -4.16 7.40
C PHE A 28 -1.70 -5.22 8.47
N SER A 29 -2.97 -5.51 8.70
CA SER A 29 -3.36 -6.64 9.54
C SER A 29 -4.56 -7.37 8.98
N LEU A 30 -4.61 -8.66 9.28
CA LEU A 30 -5.81 -9.47 9.11
C LEU A 30 -6.10 -10.24 10.39
N SER A 31 -7.38 -10.48 10.67
CA SER A 31 -7.82 -11.39 11.71
C SER A 31 -9.06 -12.17 11.28
N THR A 32 -9.28 -13.32 11.89
CA THR A 32 -10.44 -14.17 11.61
C THR A 32 -11.32 -14.32 12.85
N SER A 33 -12.61 -14.64 12.64
CA SER A 33 -13.56 -14.91 13.73
C SER A 33 -13.14 -16.07 14.65
N ASP A 34 -12.25 -16.96 14.20
CA ASP A 34 -11.72 -18.09 14.98
C ASP A 34 -10.35 -17.80 15.62
N GLY A 35 -9.91 -16.54 15.62
CA GLY A 35 -8.77 -16.07 16.39
C GLY A 35 -7.41 -16.11 15.68
N GLN A 36 -7.37 -16.46 14.40
CA GLN A 36 -6.13 -16.34 13.61
C GLN A 36 -5.86 -14.86 13.32
N HIS A 37 -4.58 -14.50 13.21
CA HIS A 37 -4.18 -13.14 12.91
C HIS A 37 -2.83 -13.11 12.18
N ALA A 38 -2.65 -12.12 11.32
CA ALA A 38 -1.36 -11.80 10.72
C ALA A 38 -1.18 -10.28 10.66
N ILE A 39 0.07 -9.84 10.78
CA ILE A 39 0.46 -8.43 10.71
C ILE A 39 1.66 -8.34 9.77
N ARG A 40 1.65 -7.32 8.91
CA ARG A 40 2.79 -6.98 8.05
C ARG A 40 2.99 -5.48 8.01
N GLU A 41 4.25 -5.07 8.12
CA GLU A 41 4.67 -3.67 8.05
C GLU A 41 5.56 -3.44 6.83
N CYS A 42 5.26 -2.41 6.05
CA CYS A 42 6.09 -1.98 4.92
C CYS A 42 5.88 -0.50 4.59
N TYR A 43 6.85 0.11 3.91
CA TYR A 43 6.72 1.46 3.36
C TYR A 43 5.97 1.41 2.03
N LEU A 44 5.17 2.44 1.71
CA LEU A 44 4.44 2.50 0.42
C LEU A 44 5.15 3.35 -0.64
N GLU A 45 6.12 4.15 -0.21
CA GLU A 45 6.95 4.96 -1.09
C GLU A 45 8.41 4.56 -0.79
N GLU A 46 9.16 4.22 -1.84
CA GLU A 46 10.60 4.02 -1.69
C GLU A 46 11.26 5.37 -1.38
N PRO A 47 12.30 5.41 -0.53
CA PRO A 47 13.08 6.62 -0.33
C PRO A 47 13.60 7.08 -1.69
N ALA A 48 13.31 8.32 -2.08
CA ALA A 48 13.80 8.84 -3.35
C ALA A 48 15.33 8.77 -3.36
N ASP A 49 15.90 7.99 -4.27
CA ASP A 49 17.33 8.01 -4.55
C ASP A 49 17.72 9.47 -4.83
N VAL A 50 18.60 10.01 -3.99
CA VAL A 50 19.00 11.41 -4.01
C VAL A 50 19.93 11.65 -5.20
N GLU A 51 19.41 11.61 -6.42
CA GLU A 51 20.10 12.18 -7.58
C GLU A 51 19.11 12.90 -8.51
N GLY A 52 18.89 14.18 -8.18
CA GLY A 52 18.61 15.21 -9.17
C GLY A 52 17.14 15.56 -9.36
N ASN A 53 16.73 16.69 -8.77
CA ASN A 53 15.70 17.64 -9.25
C ASN A 53 14.49 17.09 -10.03
N SER A 54 14.00 15.88 -9.71
CA SER A 54 12.88 15.31 -10.43
C SER A 54 11.61 15.98 -9.94
N ILE A 55 11.07 16.87 -10.77
CA ILE A 55 9.76 17.51 -10.61
C ILE A 55 8.63 16.45 -10.74
N VAL A 56 9.00 15.20 -11.02
CA VAL A 56 8.11 14.04 -11.26
C VAL A 56 8.62 12.86 -10.42
N SER A 57 7.90 12.50 -9.37
CA SER A 57 8.16 11.28 -8.58
C SER A 57 7.50 10.09 -9.28
N TYR A 58 8.27 9.28 -10.01
CA TYR A 58 7.74 8.11 -10.74
C TYR A 58 7.19 7.00 -9.82
N ALA A 59 7.52 7.03 -8.51
CA ALA A 59 6.96 6.11 -7.53
C ALA A 59 5.44 6.33 -7.27
N ARG A 60 4.90 7.51 -7.59
CA ARG A 60 3.51 7.90 -7.23
C ARG A 60 2.44 7.46 -8.21
N GLU A 61 2.77 6.55 -9.14
CA GLU A 61 1.88 6.20 -10.26
C GLU A 61 1.78 4.69 -10.53
N ASN A 62 2.40 3.85 -9.69
CA ASN A 62 2.39 2.40 -9.86
C ASN A 62 1.43 1.72 -8.87
N TRP A 63 0.63 0.78 -9.37
CA TRP A 63 -0.14 -0.13 -8.53
C TRP A 63 0.78 -1.24 -8.02
N THR A 64 0.76 -1.45 -6.70
CA THR A 64 1.60 -2.45 -6.03
C THR A 64 0.75 -3.37 -5.18
N ASP A 65 0.96 -4.67 -5.32
CA ASP A 65 0.29 -5.69 -4.51
C ASP A 65 1.02 -5.89 -3.17
N TYR A 66 0.28 -5.73 -2.07
CA TYR A 66 0.79 -5.97 -0.73
C TYR A 66 0.20 -7.25 -0.14
N TYR A 67 1.06 -8.26 -0.01
CA TYR A 67 0.69 -9.49 0.69
C TYR A 67 0.67 -9.27 2.20
N VAL A 68 -0.44 -9.59 2.88
CA VAL A 68 -0.63 -9.34 4.32
C VAL A 68 -0.32 -10.59 5.17
N GLY A 69 -0.85 -11.74 4.77
CA GLY A 69 -0.74 -12.99 5.53
C GLY A 69 -1.64 -14.10 5.00
N GLU A 70 -1.56 -15.28 5.64
CA GLU A 70 -2.43 -16.43 5.37
C GLU A 70 -3.31 -16.72 6.58
N PHE A 71 -4.42 -17.40 6.34
CA PHE A 71 -5.26 -17.99 7.36
C PHE A 71 -5.83 -19.31 6.83
N GLU A 72 -6.28 -20.17 7.73
CA GLU A 72 -6.89 -21.45 7.42
C GLU A 72 -8.41 -21.40 7.60
N VAL A 73 -9.16 -21.97 6.65
CA VAL A 73 -10.59 -22.21 6.82
C VAL A 73 -10.76 -23.59 7.47
N LYS A 74 -10.92 -23.62 8.79
CA LYS A 74 -10.97 -24.88 9.57
C LYS A 74 -12.26 -25.67 9.42
N ASN A 75 -13.37 -25.00 9.08
CA ASN A 75 -14.68 -25.64 8.98
C ASN A 75 -15.39 -25.16 7.72
N GLU A 76 -15.52 -26.05 6.74
CA GLU A 76 -16.17 -25.79 5.46
C GLU A 76 -17.66 -25.45 5.60
N ASN A 77 -18.29 -25.85 6.70
CA ASN A 77 -19.71 -25.60 6.97
C ASN A 77 -19.97 -24.32 7.76
N LYS A 78 -18.93 -23.56 8.11
CA LYS A 78 -19.06 -22.31 8.87
C LYS A 78 -18.39 -21.17 8.11
N VAL A 79 -19.08 -20.03 8.04
CA VAL A 79 -18.48 -18.80 7.50
C VAL A 79 -17.34 -18.36 8.41
N THR A 80 -16.14 -18.22 7.84
CA THR A 80 -15.02 -17.55 8.48
C THR A 80 -15.08 -16.07 8.15
N GLU A 81 -15.41 -15.24 9.14
CA GLU A 81 -15.32 -13.78 8.97
C GLU A 81 -13.85 -13.37 8.96
N VAL A 82 -13.45 -12.57 7.98
CA VAL A 82 -12.10 -12.02 7.86
C VAL A 82 -12.18 -10.51 7.99
N LYS A 83 -11.41 -9.94 8.91
CA LYS A 83 -11.25 -8.51 9.09
C LYS A 83 -9.89 -8.10 8.59
N PHE A 84 -9.84 -7.09 7.74
CA PHE A 84 -8.61 -6.51 7.22
C PHE A 84 -8.49 -5.06 7.69
N SER A 85 -7.27 -4.61 7.97
CA SER A 85 -6.98 -3.21 8.20
C SER A 85 -5.64 -2.79 7.61
N MET A 86 -5.55 -1.52 7.21
CA MET A 86 -4.34 -0.85 6.78
C MET A 86 -4.24 0.44 7.59
N THR A 87 -3.17 0.59 8.37
CA THR A 87 -3.04 1.69 9.33
C THR A 87 -1.66 2.30 9.31
N GLN A 88 -1.60 3.63 9.27
CA GLN A 88 -0.39 4.38 9.52
C GLN A 88 -0.78 5.73 10.08
N ILE A 89 -0.50 5.95 11.35
CA ILE A 89 -0.77 7.22 12.01
C ILE A 89 0.54 7.99 12.06
N ASP A 90 0.63 9.02 11.22
CA ASP A 90 1.69 10.01 11.29
C ASP A 90 1.11 11.37 10.97
N CYS A 91 1.15 12.26 11.95
CA CYS A 91 0.63 13.63 11.85
C CYS A 91 1.76 14.66 11.80
N THR A 92 3.02 14.22 11.65
CA THR A 92 4.16 15.12 11.58
C THR A 92 4.29 15.78 10.20
N HIS A 93 3.74 15.17 9.15
CA HIS A 93 3.88 15.61 7.76
C HIS A 93 2.60 15.42 6.94
N SER A 94 2.43 16.21 5.88
CA SER A 94 1.31 16.10 4.95
C SER A 94 1.50 14.93 3.98
N LYS A 95 0.72 13.86 4.17
CA LYS A 95 0.80 12.67 3.30
C LYS A 95 0.17 12.92 1.93
N GLY A 96 0.73 12.26 0.91
CA GLY A 96 0.10 12.17 -0.40
C GLY A 96 -1.22 11.40 -0.35
N GLY A 97 -2.08 11.62 -1.34
CA GLY A 97 -3.30 10.81 -1.49
C GLY A 97 -2.94 9.36 -1.79
N LEU A 98 -3.73 8.43 -1.26
CA LEU A 98 -3.58 7.00 -1.47
C LEU A 98 -4.83 6.48 -2.20
N CYS A 99 -4.64 5.69 -3.25
CA CYS A 99 -5.71 4.94 -3.89
C CYS A 99 -5.58 3.46 -3.50
N LEU A 100 -6.72 2.85 -3.18
CA LEU A 100 -6.84 1.42 -2.93
C LEU A 100 -7.94 0.90 -3.85
N ASP A 101 -7.70 -0.20 -4.53
CA ASP A 101 -8.69 -0.82 -5.43
C ASP A 101 -9.30 -2.06 -4.79
N VAL A 102 -8.49 -3.10 -4.55
CA VAL A 102 -8.99 -4.42 -4.15
C VAL A 102 -8.25 -5.01 -2.95
N VAL A 103 -9.00 -5.77 -2.15
CA VAL A 103 -8.45 -6.75 -1.20
C VAL A 103 -8.81 -8.14 -1.71
N SER A 104 -7.81 -8.93 -2.07
CA SER A 104 -7.99 -10.27 -2.64
C SER A 104 -7.68 -11.36 -1.62
N ILE A 105 -8.55 -12.37 -1.56
CA ILE A 105 -8.33 -13.60 -0.79
C ILE A 105 -8.29 -14.74 -1.80
N VAL A 106 -7.14 -15.41 -1.89
CA VAL A 106 -6.90 -16.48 -2.85
C VAL A 106 -6.42 -17.75 -2.15
N PRO A 107 -6.84 -18.95 -2.56
CA PRO A 107 -6.27 -20.19 -2.08
C PRO A 107 -4.75 -20.22 -2.27
N SER A 108 -3.99 -20.53 -1.21
CA SER A 108 -2.52 -20.44 -1.21
C SER A 108 -1.85 -21.30 -2.29
N LYS A 109 -2.47 -22.42 -2.66
CA LYS A 109 -2.00 -23.29 -3.75
C LYS A 109 -2.03 -22.61 -5.12
N LEU A 110 -2.98 -21.71 -5.36
CA LEU A 110 -3.12 -20.97 -6.62
C LEU A 110 -2.15 -19.77 -6.69
N ARG A 111 -1.78 -19.19 -5.53
CA ARG A 111 -0.84 -18.06 -5.49
C ARG A 111 0.54 -18.41 -6.09
N LYS A 112 1.01 -19.64 -5.90
CA LYS A 112 2.32 -20.09 -6.43
C LYS A 112 2.37 -20.15 -7.96
N GLU A 113 1.22 -20.13 -8.62
CA GLU A 113 1.12 -20.09 -10.08
C GLU A 113 1.10 -18.64 -10.57
N THR A 114 0.41 -17.75 -9.86
CA THR A 114 0.31 -16.32 -10.23
C THR A 114 1.58 -15.50 -9.95
N MET A 115 2.38 -15.85 -8.94
CA MET A 115 3.62 -15.13 -8.62
C MET A 115 4.86 -15.62 -9.42
N LYS A 116 4.69 -16.52 -10.39
CA LYS A 116 5.77 -16.91 -11.31
C LYS A 116 5.91 -15.99 -12.52
N ASP A 117 4.90 -15.15 -12.76
CA ASP A 117 4.81 -14.27 -13.93
C ASP A 117 5.03 -12.78 -13.58
N LEU A 118 5.59 -12.50 -12.40
CA LEU A 118 6.02 -11.17 -11.91
C LEU A 118 7.53 -11.14 -11.67
#